data_AF-A0A3M1BSJ7-F1
#
_entry.id   AF-A0A3M1BSJ7-F1
#
_cell.length_a   1.000
_cell.length_b   1.000
_cell.length_c   1.000
_cell.angle_alpha   90.00
_cell.angle_beta   90.00
_cell.angle_gamma   90.00
#
_symmetry.space_group_name_H-M   'P 1'
#
loop_
_entity.id
_entity.type
_entity.pdbx_description
1 polymer ?
#
loop_
_entity_poly.entity_id
_entity_poly.type
_entity_poly.pdbx_seq_one_letter_code
_entity_poly.pdbx_strand_id
1 'polypeptide(L)'
;LNALAELVHQDPGKAEEAILALARLLRRSLHFEPLISLEDELNLLRDYWKVISLRFVGKIDLVVKVDEGLLSLKVPKFSLQVLVENALKHGLKLRHGRVEVRAYTEGNRKIVEVVDNGVGFEHIREGTGLSNLRKRLELCGGRLSYRRDKEVSVFRMEFSEE
;
A
#
# COMPACT_ATOMS: atom_id res chain seq x y z
N LEU A 1 0.76 16.48 -9.09
CA LEU A 1 1.84 17.36 -9.58
C LEU A 1 1.66 18.78 -9.08
N ASN A 2 0.48 19.39 -9.18
CA ASN A 2 0.23 20.76 -8.70
C ASN A 2 0.61 20.98 -7.22
N ALA A 3 0.29 20.05 -6.33
CA ALA A 3 0.66 20.14 -4.91
C ALA A 3 2.18 20.16 -4.65
N LEU A 4 2.99 19.51 -5.51
CA LEU A 4 4.46 19.52 -5.38
C LEU A 4 5.03 20.85 -5.86
N ALA A 5 4.53 21.39 -6.97
CA ALA A 5 4.94 22.69 -7.49
C ALA A 5 4.62 23.82 -6.50
N GLU A 6 3.49 23.73 -5.81
CA GLU A 6 3.10 24.69 -4.77
C GLU A 6 3.99 24.56 -3.51
N LEU A 7 4.37 23.33 -3.14
CA LEU A 7 5.23 23.07 -1.98
C LEU A 7 6.65 23.61 -2.14
N VAL A 8 7.18 23.68 -3.37
CA VAL A 8 8.50 24.29 -3.64
C VAL A 8 8.58 25.74 -3.14
N HIS A 9 7.46 26.46 -3.16
CA HIS A 9 7.40 27.84 -2.68
C HIS A 9 7.08 27.94 -1.18
N GLN A 10 6.35 26.98 -0.61
CA GLN A 10 5.91 27.02 0.80
C GLN A 10 6.91 26.38 1.77
N ASP A 11 7.48 25.23 1.42
CA ASP A 11 8.38 24.44 2.25
C ASP A 11 9.39 23.70 1.34
N PRO A 12 10.48 24.39 0.93
CA PRO A 12 11.47 23.86 -0.01
C PRO A 12 12.11 22.54 0.46
N GLY A 13 12.32 22.39 1.77
CA GLY A 13 12.91 21.17 2.35
C GLY A 13 12.00 19.95 2.16
N LYS A 14 10.71 20.08 2.49
CA LYS A 14 9.75 19.00 2.22
C LYS A 14 9.55 18.74 0.74
N ALA A 15 9.62 19.78 -0.10
CA ALA A 15 9.56 19.62 -1.54
C ALA A 15 10.73 18.80 -2.08
N GLU A 16 11.96 19.07 -1.62
CA GLU A 16 13.14 18.28 -1.95
C GLU A 16 13.00 16.82 -1.51
N GLU A 17 12.60 16.57 -0.26
CA GLU A 17 12.38 15.20 0.24
C GLU A 17 11.40 14.40 -0.62
N ALA A 18 10.30 15.04 -1.03
CA ALA A 18 9.27 14.43 -1.86
C ALA A 18 9.72 14.21 -3.31
N ILE A 19 10.51 15.13 -3.88
CA ILE A 19 11.13 14.95 -5.20
C ILE A 19 12.10 13.76 -5.17
N LEU A 20 12.94 13.67 -4.14
CA LEU A 20 13.88 12.55 -3.97
C LEU A 20 13.13 11.22 -3.77
N ALA A 21 12.03 11.22 -3.01
CA ALA A 21 11.17 10.04 -2.86
C ALA A 21 10.56 9.61 -4.20
N LEU A 22 10.05 10.56 -4.99
CA LEU A 22 9.54 10.28 -6.34
C LEU A 22 10.62 9.70 -7.25
N ALA A 23 11.83 10.27 -7.24
CA ALA A 23 12.95 9.77 -8.02
C ALA A 23 13.33 8.32 -7.63
N ARG A 24 13.31 7.99 -6.32
CA ARG A 24 13.53 6.62 -5.84
C ARG A 24 12.44 5.66 -6.32
N LEU A 25 11.16 6.05 -6.26
CA LEU A 25 10.05 5.25 -6.77
C LEU A 25 10.19 4.97 -8.27
N LEU A 26 10.48 6.00 -9.06
CA LEU A 26 10.68 5.86 -10.51
C LEU A 26 11.84 4.92 -10.82
N ARG A 27 13.01 5.12 -10.19
CA ARG A 27 14.17 4.24 -10.36
C ARG A 27 13.84 2.80 -10.00
N ARG A 28 13.18 2.58 -8.87
CA ARG A 28 12.80 1.22 -8.44
C ARG A 28 11.76 0.60 -9.37
N SER A 29 10.90 1.38 -10.03
CA SER A 29 9.94 0.86 -11.01
C SER A 29 10.60 0.31 -12.29
N LEU A 30 11.81 0.77 -12.62
CA LEU A 30 12.58 0.32 -13.80
C LEU A 30 13.29 -1.02 -13.60
N HIS A 31 13.51 -1.45 -12.36
CA HIS A 31 14.11 -2.76 -12.06
C HIS A 31 13.05 -3.86 -12.04
N PHE A 32 13.18 -4.84 -12.92
CA PHE A 32 12.25 -5.96 -12.99
C PHE A 32 12.63 -7.06 -12.00
N GLU A 33 12.10 -6.94 -10.79
CA GLU A 33 12.03 -8.03 -9.82
C GLU A 33 10.55 -8.28 -9.51
N PRO A 34 9.97 -9.42 -9.91
CA PRO A 34 8.53 -9.65 -9.79
C PRO A 34 8.08 -9.81 -8.33
N LEU A 35 8.94 -10.42 -7.51
CA LEU A 35 8.78 -10.62 -6.07
C LEU A 35 9.95 -9.96 -5.33
N ILE A 36 9.64 -9.24 -4.25
CA ILE A 36 10.62 -8.61 -3.35
C ILE A 36 10.30 -8.98 -1.91
N SER A 37 11.21 -8.66 -0.97
CA SER A 37 10.91 -8.85 0.45
C SER A 37 9.76 -7.93 0.90
N LEU A 38 9.01 -8.34 1.92
CA LEU A 38 8.00 -7.49 2.53
C LEU A 38 8.62 -6.21 3.08
N GLU A 39 9.84 -6.28 3.61
CA GLU A 39 10.62 -5.10 4.01
C GLU A 39 10.84 -4.11 2.86
N ASP A 40 11.27 -4.59 1.69
CA ASP A 40 11.48 -3.74 0.51
C ASP A 40 10.17 -3.14 0.01
N GLU A 41 9.08 -3.91 0.05
CA GLU A 41 7.74 -3.45 -0.31
C GLU A 41 7.22 -2.38 0.66
N LEU A 42 7.49 -2.52 1.97
CA LEU A 42 7.18 -1.48 2.96
C LEU A 42 8.02 -0.22 2.74
N ASN A 43 9.29 -0.35 2.35
CA ASN A 43 10.14 0.78 2.02
C ASN A 43 9.64 1.51 0.76
N LEU A 44 9.20 0.77 -0.26
CA LEU A 44 8.50 1.33 -1.42
C LEU A 44 7.23 2.08 -1.00
N LEU A 45 6.42 1.47 -0.13
CA LEU A 45 5.20 2.09 0.36
C LEU A 45 5.49 3.39 1.14
N ARG A 46 6.54 3.42 1.97
CA ARG A 46 6.94 4.62 2.71
C ARG A 46 7.37 5.75 1.79
N ASP A 47 8.18 5.45 0.76
CA ASP A 47 8.57 6.43 -0.25
C ASP A 47 7.35 6.94 -1.03
N TYR A 48 6.43 6.04 -1.39
CA TYR A 48 5.15 6.40 -2.00
C TYR A 48 4.32 7.31 -1.09
N TRP A 49 4.23 6.97 0.20
CA TRP A 49 3.45 7.72 1.17
C TRP A 49 3.95 9.15 1.35
N LYS A 50 5.28 9.36 1.38
CA LYS A 50 5.88 10.71 1.45
C LYS A 50 5.41 11.61 0.31
N VAL A 51 5.23 11.06 -0.88
CA VAL A 51 4.75 11.81 -2.05
C VAL A 51 3.24 12.04 -1.99
N ILE A 52 2.46 11.01 -1.65
CA ILE A 52 1.00 11.10 -1.74
C ILE A 52 0.40 11.88 -0.57
N SER A 53 0.97 11.76 0.62
CA SER A 53 0.51 12.42 1.86
C SER A 53 0.50 13.95 1.77
N LEU A 54 1.33 14.54 0.90
CA LEU A 54 1.30 15.97 0.57
C LEU A 54 -0.07 16.44 0.08
N ARG A 55 -0.82 15.58 -0.59
CA ARG A 55 -2.18 15.89 -1.07
C ARG A 55 -3.23 15.77 0.03
N PHE A 56 -2.88 15.16 1.16
CA PHE A 56 -3.80 14.81 2.24
C PHE A 56 -3.57 15.61 3.54
N VAL A 57 -2.65 16.57 3.58
CA VAL A 57 -2.42 17.56 4.67
C VAL A 57 -2.81 17.07 6.08
N GLY A 58 -2.19 15.98 6.54
CA GLY A 58 -2.38 15.44 7.90
C GLY A 58 -3.76 14.81 8.19
N LYS A 59 -4.58 14.57 7.17
CA LYS A 59 -5.90 13.95 7.34
C LYS A 59 -5.80 12.44 7.45
N ILE A 60 -4.78 11.82 6.87
CA ILE A 60 -4.68 10.37 6.79
C ILE A 60 -3.35 9.90 7.39
N ASP A 61 -3.45 8.99 8.36
CA ASP A 61 -2.29 8.33 8.98
C ASP A 61 -1.98 6.99 8.32
N LEU A 62 -0.70 6.68 8.13
CA LEU A 62 -0.24 5.35 7.78
C LEU A 62 0.38 4.68 9.01
N VAL A 63 -0.20 3.55 9.42
CA VAL A 63 0.31 2.73 10.53
C VAL A 63 0.80 1.40 9.96
N VAL A 64 1.99 0.96 10.38
CA VAL A 64 2.57 -0.33 9.96
C VAL A 64 2.79 -1.18 11.21
N LYS A 65 2.20 -2.37 11.24
CA LYS A 65 2.38 -3.38 12.28
C LYS A 65 2.70 -4.72 11.65
N VAL A 66 3.97 -5.10 11.69
CA VAL A 66 4.46 -6.28 10.98
C VAL A 66 5.29 -7.11 11.94
N ASP A 67 5.00 -8.41 12.02
CA ASP A 67 5.83 -9.35 12.74
C ASP A 67 7.22 -9.42 12.08
N GLU A 68 8.28 -9.26 12.85
CA GLU A 68 9.66 -9.18 12.32
C GLU A 68 10.04 -10.42 11.49
N GLY A 69 9.55 -11.59 11.89
CA GLY A 69 9.76 -12.86 11.17
C GLY A 69 9.15 -12.89 9.76
N LEU A 70 8.28 -11.95 9.41
CA LEU A 70 7.66 -11.85 8.08
C LEU A 70 8.32 -10.81 7.18
N LEU A 71 9.31 -10.05 7.64
CA LEU A 71 10.00 -9.05 6.82
C LEU A 71 10.67 -9.65 5.56
N SER A 72 11.14 -10.90 5.66
CA SER A 72 11.75 -11.64 4.56
C SER A 72 10.75 -12.32 3.61
N LEU A 73 9.45 -12.31 3.92
CA LEU A 73 8.39 -12.88 3.09
C LEU A 73 8.45 -12.28 1.68
N LYS A 74 8.44 -13.14 0.66
CA LYS A 74 8.40 -12.68 -0.73
C LYS A 74 6.97 -12.31 -1.12
N VAL A 75 6.79 -11.06 -1.53
CA VAL A 75 5.51 -10.49 -1.97
C VAL A 75 5.65 -9.88 -3.37
N PRO A 76 4.57 -9.83 -4.16
CA PRO A 76 4.62 -9.14 -5.44
C PRO A 76 4.97 -7.67 -5.25
N LYS A 77 5.98 -7.19 -5.97
CA LYS A 77 6.37 -5.78 -5.98
C LYS A 77 5.20 -4.86 -6.33
N PHE A 78 5.06 -3.74 -5.61
CA PHE A 78 3.94 -2.79 -5.67
C PHE A 78 2.57 -3.35 -5.24
N SER A 79 2.52 -4.52 -4.60
CA SER A 79 1.28 -5.06 -4.05
C SER A 79 0.68 -4.16 -2.97
N LEU A 80 1.46 -3.73 -1.99
CA LEU A 80 0.97 -2.86 -0.91
C LEU A 80 0.55 -1.50 -1.45
N GLN A 81 1.29 -0.96 -2.42
CA GLN A 81 0.92 0.31 -3.05
C GLN A 81 -0.46 0.21 -3.70
N VAL A 82 -0.74 -0.85 -4.47
CA VAL A 82 -2.05 -1.06 -5.09
C VAL A 82 -3.16 -1.15 -4.04
N LEU A 83 -2.93 -1.87 -2.94
CA LEU A 83 -3.94 -2.00 -1.89
C LEU A 83 -4.19 -0.68 -1.13
N VAL A 84 -3.12 0.06 -0.81
CA VAL A 84 -3.22 1.38 -0.17
C VAL A 84 -3.88 2.41 -1.08
N GLU A 85 -3.60 2.39 -2.39
CA GLU A 85 -4.30 3.23 -3.36
C GLU A 85 -5.81 2.96 -3.39
N ASN A 86 -6.20 1.68 -3.32
CA ASN A 86 -7.61 1.31 -3.25
C ASN A 86 -8.26 1.82 -1.95
N ALA A 87 -7.60 1.67 -0.80
CA ALA A 87 -8.05 2.21 0.48
C ALA A 87 -8.22 3.74 0.44
N LEU A 88 -7.24 4.48 -0.08
CA LEU A 88 -7.29 5.94 -0.20
C LEU A 88 -8.42 6.41 -1.13
N LYS A 89 -8.57 5.76 -2.30
CA LYS A 89 -9.51 6.17 -3.34
C LYS A 89 -10.95 5.82 -3.01
N HIS A 90 -11.18 4.63 -2.46
CA HIS A 90 -12.52 4.08 -2.28
C HIS A 90 -12.98 4.05 -0.82
N GLY A 91 -12.07 3.76 0.11
CA GLY A 91 -12.37 3.67 1.54
C GLY A 91 -12.50 5.04 2.20
N LEU A 92 -11.54 5.95 1.99
CA LEU A 92 -11.43 7.17 2.81
C LEU A 92 -12.13 8.41 2.24
N LYS A 93 -12.54 8.43 0.95
CA LYS A 93 -13.22 9.57 0.27
C LYS A 93 -12.70 10.98 0.70
N LEU A 94 -11.40 11.13 0.94
CA LEU A 94 -10.73 12.39 1.37
C LEU A 94 -11.11 12.93 2.77
N ARG A 95 -11.68 12.11 3.67
CA ARG A 95 -11.91 12.46 5.09
C ARG A 95 -10.69 12.14 5.96
N HIS A 96 -10.74 12.55 7.22
CA HIS A 96 -9.78 12.10 8.22
C HIS A 96 -9.87 10.57 8.38
N GLY A 97 -8.73 9.90 8.52
CA GLY A 97 -8.71 8.46 8.77
C GLY A 97 -7.32 7.86 8.83
N ARG A 98 -7.25 6.54 8.73
CA ARG A 98 -6.07 5.73 8.94
C ARG A 98 -6.07 4.58 7.95
N VAL A 99 -4.91 4.36 7.35
CA VAL A 99 -4.58 3.13 6.63
C VAL A 99 -3.60 2.36 7.51
N GLU A 100 -3.93 1.12 7.83
CA GLU A 100 -3.10 0.23 8.63
C GLU A 100 -2.64 -0.95 7.79
N VAL A 101 -1.33 -1.10 7.65
CA VAL A 101 -0.70 -2.29 7.07
C VAL A 101 -0.37 -3.25 8.19
N ARG A 102 -0.87 -4.48 8.09
CA ARG A 102 -0.63 -5.55 9.04
C ARG A 102 0.07 -6.71 8.35
N ALA A 103 1.02 -7.34 9.01
CA ALA A 103 1.47 -8.66 8.61
C ALA A 103 1.70 -9.55 9.82
N TYR A 104 1.08 -10.73 9.81
CA TYR A 104 1.06 -11.66 10.92
C TYR A 104 0.85 -13.09 10.44
N THR A 105 1.16 -14.06 11.28
CA THR A 105 0.91 -15.48 11.02
C THR A 105 -0.44 -15.91 11.60
N GLU A 106 -1.28 -16.56 10.80
CA GLU A 106 -2.57 -17.13 11.20
C GLU A 106 -2.60 -18.63 10.87
N GLY A 107 -2.40 -19.48 11.88
CA GLY A 107 -2.18 -20.92 11.68
C GLY A 107 -0.93 -21.16 10.84
N ASN A 108 -1.09 -21.84 9.70
CA ASN A 108 0.01 -22.12 8.75
C ASN A 108 0.07 -21.12 7.59
N ARG A 109 -0.64 -19.98 7.70
CA ARG A 109 -0.69 -18.96 6.64
C ARG A 109 0.01 -17.69 7.09
N LYS A 110 0.74 -17.09 6.17
CA LYS A 110 1.32 -15.76 6.32
C LYS A 110 0.34 -14.76 5.72
N ILE A 111 -0.10 -13.81 6.53
CA ILE A 111 -1.13 -12.85 6.17
C ILE A 111 -0.50 -11.48 6.04
N VAL A 112 -0.83 -10.76 4.96
CA VAL A 112 -0.50 -9.34 4.78
C VAL A 112 -1.80 -8.61 4.45
N GLU A 113 -2.20 -7.68 5.30
CA GLU A 113 -3.46 -6.94 5.17
C GLU A 113 -3.24 -5.43 5.08
N VAL A 114 -4.08 -4.77 4.29
CA VAL A 114 -4.27 -3.31 4.32
C VAL A 114 -5.70 -3.05 4.77
N VAL A 115 -5.83 -2.35 5.88
CA VAL A 115 -7.10 -2.02 6.54
C VAL A 115 -7.27 -0.50 6.51
N ASP A 116 -8.43 -0.01 6.06
CA ASP A 116 -8.79 1.40 6.24
C ASP A 116 -10.02 1.54 7.13
N ASN A 117 -10.04 2.59 7.95
CA ASN A 117 -11.18 2.94 8.81
C ASN A 117 -12.06 4.03 8.18
N GLY A 118 -12.21 4.01 6.86
CA GLY A 118 -12.97 5.00 6.11
C GLY A 118 -14.47 4.80 6.21
N VAL A 119 -15.18 4.91 5.09
CA VAL A 119 -16.62 4.57 4.98
C VAL A 119 -16.83 3.17 4.40
N GLY A 120 -15.74 2.47 4.09
CA GLY A 120 -15.73 1.23 3.32
C GLY A 120 -16.05 1.47 1.84
N PHE A 121 -15.98 0.42 1.03
CA PHE A 121 -16.43 0.45 -0.36
C PHE A 121 -17.88 -0.04 -0.50
N GLU A 122 -18.72 0.61 -1.30
CA GLU A 122 -20.05 0.07 -1.65
C GLU A 122 -19.94 -1.07 -2.66
N HIS A 123 -19.15 -0.86 -3.72
CA HIS A 123 -18.82 -1.86 -4.73
C HIS A 123 -17.37 -1.69 -5.16
N ILE A 124 -16.53 -2.73 -4.99
CA ILE A 124 -15.24 -2.79 -5.70
C ILE A 124 -15.53 -3.29 -7.12
N ARG A 125 -15.39 -2.42 -8.10
CA ARG A 125 -15.12 -2.86 -9.47
C ARG A 125 -13.62 -3.12 -9.53
N GLU A 126 -13.22 -4.38 -9.67
CA GLU A 126 -11.81 -4.70 -9.87
C GLU A 126 -11.30 -3.98 -11.12
N GLY A 127 -10.54 -2.90 -10.91
CA GLY A 127 -9.77 -2.29 -11.97
C GLY A 127 -8.59 -3.19 -12.37
N THR A 128 -7.83 -2.74 -13.35
CA THR A 128 -6.63 -3.46 -13.83
C THR A 128 -5.62 -3.75 -12.72
N GLY A 129 -5.52 -2.89 -11.70
CA GLY A 129 -4.60 -3.05 -10.56
C GLY A 129 -4.87 -4.30 -9.72
N LEU A 130 -6.09 -4.47 -9.17
CA LEU A 130 -6.43 -5.62 -8.33
C LEU A 130 -6.45 -6.92 -9.14
N SER A 131 -6.95 -6.88 -10.38
CA SER A 131 -6.96 -8.05 -11.27
C SER A 131 -5.54 -8.53 -11.60
N ASN A 132 -4.61 -7.61 -11.89
CA ASN A 132 -3.21 -7.96 -12.13
C ASN A 132 -2.52 -8.46 -10.86
N LEU A 133 -2.80 -7.85 -9.70
CA LEU A 133 -2.25 -8.30 -8.42
C LEU A 133 -2.73 -9.72 -8.09
N ARG A 134 -4.02 -10.02 -8.27
CA ARG A 134 -4.60 -11.36 -8.08
C ARG A 134 -3.84 -12.42 -8.90
N LYS A 135 -3.66 -12.18 -10.20
CA LYS A 135 -2.90 -13.09 -11.09
C LYS A 135 -1.46 -13.30 -10.62
N ARG A 136 -0.79 -12.23 -10.17
CA ARG A 136 0.61 -12.30 -9.68
C ARG A 136 0.72 -13.07 -8.36
N LEU A 137 -0.27 -12.94 -7.48
CA LEU A 137 -0.35 -13.70 -6.24
C LEU A 137 -0.56 -15.19 -6.53
N GLU A 138 -1.46 -15.53 -7.46
CA GLU A 138 -1.68 -16.92 -7.87
C GLU A 138 -0.40 -17.60 -8.37
N LEU A 139 0.47 -16.87 -9.08
CA LEU A 139 1.76 -17.36 -9.57
C LEU A 139 2.80 -17.61 -8.47
N CYS A 140 2.63 -17.06 -7.27
CA CYS A 140 3.55 -17.23 -6.13
C CYS A 140 2.90 -17.93 -4.94
N GLY A 141 1.84 -18.74 -5.17
CA GLY A 141 1.16 -19.49 -4.11
C GLY A 141 0.35 -18.62 -3.13
N GLY A 142 0.07 -17.37 -3.52
CA GLY A 142 -0.71 -16.41 -2.76
C GLY A 142 -2.15 -16.27 -3.26
N ARG A 143 -3.02 -15.71 -2.42
CA ARG A 143 -4.40 -15.36 -2.79
C ARG A 143 -4.74 -13.95 -2.31
N LEU A 144 -5.46 -13.21 -3.15
CA LEU A 144 -6.08 -11.95 -2.78
C LEU A 144 -7.53 -12.16 -2.38
N SER A 145 -7.92 -11.60 -1.24
CA SER A 145 -9.31 -11.43 -0.84
C SER A 145 -9.52 -9.99 -0.35
N TYR A 146 -10.76 -9.54 -0.36
CA TYR A 146 -11.13 -8.26 0.23
C TYR A 146 -12.55 -8.34 0.76
N ARG A 147 -12.80 -7.63 1.85
CA ARG A 147 -14.11 -7.58 2.52
C ARG A 147 -14.36 -6.19 3.05
N ARG A 148 -15.65 -5.87 3.19
CA ARG A 148 -16.11 -4.69 3.91
C ARG A 148 -16.70 -5.16 5.23
N ASP A 149 -16.22 -4.60 6.34
CA ASP A 149 -16.80 -4.76 7.65
C ASP A 149 -17.32 -3.40 8.13
N LYS A 150 -18.63 -3.16 7.98
CA LYS A 150 -19.27 -1.86 8.21
C LYS A 150 -18.58 -0.72 7.42
N GLU A 151 -17.84 0.14 8.11
CA GLU A 151 -17.13 1.28 7.53
C GLU A 151 -15.64 0.96 7.28
N VAL A 152 -15.20 -0.27 7.53
CA VAL A 152 -13.82 -0.71 7.36
C VAL A 152 -13.68 -1.50 6.06
N SER A 153 -12.70 -1.15 5.21
CA SER A 153 -12.29 -2.05 4.12
C SER A 153 -11.06 -2.84 4.56
N VAL A 154 -11.05 -4.13 4.25
CA VAL A 154 -9.89 -4.99 4.46
C VAL A 154 -9.51 -5.63 3.15
N PHE A 155 -8.28 -5.40 2.71
CA PHE A 155 -7.64 -6.10 1.61
C PHE A 155 -6.61 -7.07 2.20
N ARG A 156 -6.67 -8.34 1.82
CA ARG A 156 -5.90 -9.42 2.44
C ARG A 156 -5.18 -10.24 1.38
N MET A 157 -3.87 -10.30 1.49
CA MET A 157 -3.01 -11.26 0.80
C MET A 157 -2.69 -12.40 1.75
N GLU A 158 -2.98 -13.63 1.34
CA GLU A 158 -2.66 -14.84 2.09
C GLU A 158 -1.61 -15.63 1.31
N PHE A 159 -0.57 -16.10 1.99
CA PHE A 159 0.45 -16.99 1.44
C PHE A 159 0.45 -18.29 2.24
N SER A 160 0.35 -19.42 1.56
CA SER A 160 0.41 -20.73 2.21
C SER A 160 1.87 -21.19 2.29
N GLU A 161 2.28 -21.82 3.38
CA GLU A 161 3.47 -22.67 3.35
C GLU A 161 3.09 -23.99 2.65
N GLU A 162 3.87 -24.38 1.65
CA GLU A 162 3.81 -25.72 1.04
C GLU A 162 4.26 -26.79 2.04
#